data_AF-A0A8T5V0X6-F1
#
_entry.id   AF-A0A8T5V0X6-F1
#
_cell.length_a   1.000
_cell.length_b   1.000
_cell.length_c   1.000
_cell.angle_alpha   90.00
_cell.angle_beta   90.00
_cell.angle_gamma   90.00
#
_symmetry.space_group_name_H-M   'P 1'
#
loop_
_entity.id
_entity.type
_entity.pdbx_description
1 polymer ?
#
loop_
_entity_poly.entity_id
_entity_poly.type
_entity_poly.pdbx_seq_one_letter_code
_entity_poly.pdbx_strand_id
1 'polypeptide(L)'
;MYCKECGAKIEDGKFCSECGANLKPVPPKQKERQPVSVHTADILLTLIIPILGIFIGIDYLLKNKGEGERGIGIIILSLFLILIYGAILIMIGIRI
;
A
#
# COMPACT_ATOMS: atom_id res chain seq x y z
N MET A 1 31.63 -27.94 -16.63
CA MET A 1 30.31 -27.90 -15.93
C MET A 1 29.21 -28.27 -16.93
N TYR A 2 27.96 -28.55 -16.52
CA TYR A 2 26.86 -28.82 -17.46
C TYR A 2 25.82 -27.70 -17.43
N CYS A 3 25.23 -27.37 -18.58
CA CYS A 3 24.18 -26.36 -18.68
C CYS A 3 22.91 -26.85 -17.97
N LYS A 4 22.31 -26.00 -17.12
CA LYS A 4 21.07 -26.33 -16.41
C LYS A 4 19.84 -26.33 -17.32
N GLU A 5 19.90 -25.64 -18.46
CA GLU A 5 18.79 -25.52 -19.40
C GLU A 5 18.77 -26.67 -20.43
N CYS A 6 19.93 -27.05 -20.97
CA CYS A 6 20.00 -28.05 -22.06
C CYS A 6 20.86 -29.28 -21.76
N GLY A 7 21.58 -29.32 -20.63
CA GLY A 7 22.44 -30.43 -20.25
C GLY A 7 23.78 -30.52 -21.00
N ALA A 8 24.10 -29.59 -21.90
CA ALA A 8 25.36 -29.59 -22.65
C ALA A 8 26.59 -29.36 -21.75
N LYS A 9 27.73 -29.96 -22.12
CA LYS A 9 29.01 -29.75 -21.43
C LYS A 9 29.55 -28.36 -21.76
N ILE A 10 29.80 -27.56 -20.72
CA ILE A 10 30.31 -26.19 -20.80
C ILE A 10 31.79 -26.19 -20.42
N GLU A 11 32.60 -25.59 -21.30
CA GLU A 11 34.03 -25.39 -21.12
C GLU A 11 34.33 -24.08 -20.39
N ASP A 12 33.84 -22.92 -20.86
CA ASP A 12 33.77 -21.65 -20.12
C ASP A 12 33.02 -20.58 -20.94
N GLY A 13 32.31 -19.64 -20.29
CA GLY A 13 31.64 -18.56 -21.02
C GLY A 13 30.53 -17.82 -20.26
N LYS A 14 30.11 -16.66 -20.78
CA LYS A 14 28.96 -15.90 -20.27
C LYS A 14 27.63 -16.55 -20.66
N PHE A 15 27.62 -17.30 -21.77
CA PHE A 15 26.44 -17.96 -22.33
C PHE A 15 26.82 -19.38 -22.77
N CYS A 16 25.83 -20.28 -22.79
CA CYS A 16 26.00 -21.63 -23.34
C CYS A 16 26.12 -21.56 -24.86
N SER A 17 27.14 -22.22 -25.43
CA SER A 17 27.38 -22.27 -26.88
C SER A 17 26.29 -23.02 -27.65
N GLU A 18 25.62 -23.98 -27.00
CA GLU A 18 24.62 -24.84 -27.64
C GLU A 18 23.21 -24.25 -27.63
N CYS A 19 22.80 -23.59 -26.54
CA CYS A 19 21.43 -23.09 -26.38
C CYS A 19 21.32 -21.58 -26.09
N GLY A 20 22.44 -20.87 -25.90
CA GLY A 20 22.46 -19.44 -25.60
C GLY A 20 22.09 -19.06 -24.17
N ALA A 21 21.81 -20.02 -23.28
CA ALA A 21 21.44 -19.74 -21.89
C ALA A 21 22.55 -18.98 -21.15
N ASN A 22 22.18 -17.94 -20.40
CA ASN A 22 23.14 -17.16 -19.60
C ASN A 22 23.61 -17.98 -18.39
N LEU A 23 24.93 -18.19 -18.30
CA LEU A 23 25.54 -19.04 -17.27
C LEU A 23 25.90 -18.27 -16.01
N LYS A 24 25.81 -16.93 -16.04
CA LYS A 24 26.05 -16.11 -14.86
C LYS A 24 24.78 -16.09 -14.00
N PRO A 25 24.88 -16.37 -12.69
CA PRO A 25 23.79 -16.08 -11.79
C PRO A 25 23.52 -14.58 -11.86
N VAL A 26 22.34 -14.22 -12.37
CA VAL A 26 21.86 -12.84 -12.31
C VAL A 26 21.81 -12.51 -10.83
N PRO A 27 22.55 -11.49 -10.34
CA PRO A 27 22.46 -11.10 -8.94
C PRO A 27 20.99 -10.87 -8.60
N PRO A 28 20.51 -11.31 -7.42
CA PRO A 28 19.11 -11.19 -7.08
C PRO A 28 18.71 -9.73 -7.30
N LYS A 29 17.76 -9.52 -8.22
CA LYS A 29 17.21 -8.19 -8.55
C LYS A 29 16.78 -7.61 -7.21
N GLN A 30 17.58 -6.71 -6.65
CA GLN A 30 17.12 -5.91 -5.53
C GLN A 30 15.87 -5.24 -6.02
N LYS A 31 14.77 -5.44 -5.29
CA LYS A 31 13.50 -4.79 -5.53
C LYS A 31 13.75 -3.31 -5.33
N GLU A 32 14.27 -2.66 -6.37
CA GLU A 32 14.36 -1.21 -6.48
C GLU A 32 12.99 -0.72 -6.08
N ARG A 33 12.95 0.09 -5.03
CA ARG A 33 11.74 0.78 -4.61
C ARG A 33 11.33 1.59 -5.82
N GLN A 34 10.43 1.04 -6.63
CA GLN A 34 9.81 1.78 -7.71
C GLN A 34 9.22 3.00 -7.00
N PRO A 35 9.63 4.23 -7.38
CA PRO A 35 9.02 5.41 -6.83
C PRO A 35 7.54 5.27 -7.15
N VAL A 36 6.74 4.99 -6.12
CA VAL A 36 5.29 4.93 -6.24
C VAL A 36 4.93 6.32 -6.76
N SER A 37 4.55 6.38 -8.03
CA SER A 37 4.06 7.61 -8.65
C SER A 37 2.71 7.87 -8.02
N VAL A 38 2.74 8.51 -6.85
CA VAL A 38 1.55 8.97 -6.15
C VAL A 38 0.91 9.97 -7.10
N HIS A 39 -0.15 9.54 -7.78
CA HIS A 39 -0.90 10.44 -8.64
C HIS A 39 -1.55 11.47 -7.72
N THR A 40 -1.48 12.75 -8.11
CA THR A 40 -2.02 13.86 -7.32
C THR A 40 -3.50 13.66 -6.95
N ALA A 41 -4.21 12.85 -7.75
CA ALA A 41 -5.57 12.40 -7.50
C ALA A 41 -5.72 11.61 -6.18
N ASP A 42 -4.75 10.77 -5.80
CA ASP A 42 -4.83 9.96 -4.57
C ASP A 42 -4.77 10.83 -3.32
N ILE A 43 -3.94 11.88 -3.35
CA ILE A 43 -3.85 12.87 -2.26
C ILE A 43 -5.17 13.64 -2.14
N LEU A 44 -5.75 14.05 -3.28
CA LEU A 44 -7.01 14.77 -3.31
C LEU A 44 -8.16 13.90 -2.77
N LEU A 45 -8.21 12.62 -3.18
CA LEU A 45 -9.21 11.66 -2.72
C LEU A 45 -9.11 11.44 -1.20
N THR A 46 -7.88 11.33 -0.69
CA THR A 46 -7.60 11.16 0.75
C THR A 46 -8.12 12.34 1.57
N LEU A 47 -8.11 13.56 1.03
CA LEU A 47 -8.62 14.76 1.71
C LEU A 47 -10.15 14.92 1.57
N ILE A 48 -10.73 14.56 0.42
CA ILE A 48 -12.15 14.77 0.11
C ILE A 48 -13.06 13.77 0.85
N ILE A 49 -12.64 12.50 0.99
CA ILE A 49 -13.41 11.45 1.66
C ILE A 49 -13.82 11.82 3.11
N PRO A 50 -12.91 12.25 4.00
CA PRO A 50 -13.28 12.59 5.38
C PRO A 50 -14.18 13.83 5.46
N ILE A 51 -13.98 14.82 4.59
CA ILE A 51 -14.78 16.05 4.57
C ILE A 51 -16.24 15.73 4.19
N LEU A 52 -16.45 14.90 3.17
CA LEU A 52 -17.78 14.45 2.77
C LEU A 52 -18.45 13.61 3.85
N GLY A 53 -17.70 12.71 4.50
CA GLY A 53 -18.22 11.90 5.61
C GLY A 53 -18.71 12.74 6.79
N ILE A 54 -17.96 13.78 7.15
CA ILE A 54 -18.35 14.72 8.21
C ILE A 54 -19.62 15.50 7.82
N PHE A 55 -19.70 16.00 6.58
CA PHE A 55 -20.88 16.73 6.11
C PHE A 55 -22.15 15.88 6.13
N ILE A 56 -22.08 14.65 5.61
CA ILE A 56 -23.21 13.70 5.62
C ILE A 56 -23.59 13.32 7.06
N GLY A 57 -22.60 13.08 7.92
CA GLY A 57 -22.82 12.79 9.33
C GLY A 57 -23.51 13.93 10.08
N ILE A 58 -23.10 15.18 9.81
CA ILE A 58 -23.71 16.38 10.41
C ILE A 58 -25.13 16.60 9.88
N ASP A 59 -25.38 16.46 8.58
CA ASP A 59 -26.73 16.59 8.01
C ASP A 59 -27.69 15.54 8.59
N TYR A 60 -27.23 14.29 8.68
CA TYR A 60 -27.98 13.20 9.31
C TYR A 60 -28.28 13.49 10.79
N LEU A 61 -27.32 14.06 11.52
CA LEU A 61 -27.49 14.46 12.92
C LEU A 61 -28.46 15.63 13.09
N LEU A 62 -28.39 16.64 12.22
CA LEU A 62 -29.22 17.84 12.31
C LEU A 62 -30.66 17.59 11.87
N LYS A 63 -30.86 16.70 10.88
CA LYS A 63 -32.19 16.34 10.38
C LYS A 63 -33.01 15.51 11.37
N ASN A 64 -32.35 14.74 12.23
CA ASN A 64 -32.99 13.86 13.20
C ASN A 64 -32.97 14.45 14.63
N LYS A 65 -33.56 15.65 14.78
CA LYS A 65 -33.53 16.51 15.97
C LYS A 65 -34.22 15.96 17.24
N GLY A 66 -34.48 14.65 17.33
CA GLY A 66 -35.19 13.98 18.42
C GLY A 66 -34.48 12.78 19.06
N GLU A 67 -33.33 12.34 18.57
CA GLU A 67 -32.62 11.15 19.09
C GLU A 67 -31.18 11.48 19.51
N GLY A 68 -31.03 12.39 20.49
CA GLY A 68 -29.74 12.83 21.02
C GLY A 68 -28.81 11.70 21.50
N GLU A 69 -29.36 10.51 21.81
CA GLU A 69 -28.59 9.34 22.23
C GLU A 69 -27.86 8.65 21.07
N ARG A 70 -28.44 8.65 19.87
CA ARG A 70 -27.83 8.00 18.69
C ARG A 70 -26.70 8.83 18.10
N GLY A 71 -26.78 10.16 18.21
CA GLY A 71 -25.75 11.07 17.73
C GLY A 71 -24.44 10.98 18.48
N ILE A 72 -24.52 10.82 19.80
CA ILE A 72 -23.36 10.63 20.67
C ILE A 72 -22.60 9.34 20.27
N GLY A 73 -23.31 8.28 19.90
CA GLY A 73 -22.70 7.03 19.44
C GLY A 73 -21.80 7.21 18.21
N ILE A 74 -22.20 8.03 17.23
CA ILE A 74 -21.39 8.30 16.02
C ILE A 74 -20.14 9.11 16.35
N ILE A 75 -20.25 10.09 17.26
CA ILE A 75 -19.12 10.90 17.69
C ILE A 75 -18.10 10.03 18.43
N ILE A 76 -18.57 9.20 19.37
CA ILE A 76 -17.70 8.28 20.13
C ILE A 76 -17.03 7.28 19.18
N LEU A 77 -17.77 6.69 18.24
CA LEU A 77 -17.22 5.74 17.26
C LEU A 77 -16.15 6.40 16.37
N SER A 78 -16.40 7.64 15.92
CA SER A 78 -15.45 8.39 15.09
C SER A 78 -14.18 8.71 15.87
N LEU A 79 -14.31 9.15 17.12
CA LEU A 79 -13.18 9.47 17.99
C LEU A 79 -12.34 8.23 18.30
N PHE A 80 -13.00 7.09 18.50
CA PHE A 80 -12.34 5.79 18.69
C PHE A 80 -11.56 5.33 17.46
N LEU A 81 -12.13 5.44 16.26
CA LEU A 81 -11.46 5.08 15.01
C LEU A 81 -10.23 5.96 14.73
N ILE A 82 -10.30 7.25 15.06
CA ILE A 82 -9.16 8.18 14.94
C ILE A 82 -8.01 7.74 15.86
N LEU A 83 -8.30 7.39 17.12
CA LEU A 83 -7.29 6.91 18.06
C LEU A 83 -6.63 5.61 17.58
N ILE A 84 -7.41 4.67 17.06
CA ILE A 84 -6.88 3.42 16.48
C ILE A 84 -5.98 3.73 15.28
N TYR A 85 -6.43 4.57 14.36
CA TYR A 85 -5.64 4.90 13.17
C TYR A 85 -4.32 5.58 13.54
N GLY A 86 -4.34 6.53 14.48
CA GLY A 86 -3.14 7.16 15.01
C GLY A 86 -2.18 6.14 15.63
N ALA A 87 -2.69 5.20 16.43
CA ALA A 87 -1.88 4.13 17.02
C ALA A 87 -1.25 3.21 15.95
N ILE A 88 -2.00 2.88 14.89
CA ILE A 88 -1.50 2.08 13.76
C ILE A 88 -0.37 2.82 13.04
N LEU A 89 -0.53 4.12 12.75
CA LEU A 89 0.52 4.92 12.11
C LEU A 89 1.80 4.97 12.95
N ILE A 90 1.65 5.11 14.27
CA ILE A 90 2.78 5.07 15.22
C ILE A 90 3.44 3.68 15.19
N MET A 91 2.67 2.59 15.18
CA MET A 91 3.21 1.22 15.12
C MET A 91 3.92 0.92 13.80
N ILE A 92 3.43 1.44 12.67
CA ILE A 92 4.06 1.27 11.35
C ILE A 92 5.36 2.10 11.25
N GLY A 93 5.64 2.97 12.22
CA GLY A 93 6.86 3.76 12.27
C GLY A 93 6.86 4.91 11.26
N ILE A 94 5.67 5.32 10.79
CA ILE A 94 5.51 6.54 9.99
C ILE A 94 5.71 7.70 10.96
N ARG A 95 6.96 8.16 11.07
CA ARG A 95 7.28 9.43 11.69
C ARG A 95 6.82 10.53 10.73
N ILE A 96 5.66 11.12 11.03
CA ILE A 96 5.18 12.37 10.42
C ILE A 96 6.06 13.51 10.91
#